data_AF-A0AAW2VN41-F1
#
_entry.id   AF-A0AAW2VN41-F1
#
_cell.length_a   1.000
_cell.length_b   1.000
_cell.length_c   1.000
_cell.angle_alpha   90.00
_cell.angle_beta   90.00
_cell.angle_gamma   90.00
#
_symmetry.space_group_name_H-M   'P 1'
#
loop_
_entity.id
_entity.type
_entity.pdbx_description
1 polymer ?
#
loop_
_entity_poly.entity_id
_entity_poly.type
_entity_poly.pdbx_seq_one_letter_code
_entity_poly.pdbx_strand_id
1 'polypeptide(L)'
;MAAVDAAKVLPKLKSDVATLSQISEDEKSGFISLVTRYLSGEAQQVDWSKIQTPTDKVVVPYDTLAPVPEDAAQTKKLLDKLVVLKLNGGLGTTMGCTGPKFSDCTTQDDYQFISDVQNIAKSYALYDLFIEFCYLSVIEVRNGLTFLDLIVIQIETLNAKYGCSVPLLLMNSFNTHDDTAKIIEKYAKSNIEIHTFNQSQYPRLVKEDFTPLPCKGNTGKDAWYPPGHGDVFSSLKNSGKLDALLSKGKEYVFVANSDNLGAVVDLTYRYVLVQVTPKTLADVKGGTLISYEGRVQLLEIAQVPDEHVNEFKSIEKFKIFNTNNLWINLQAIKRLVEADALKMEIIPNPKEVNGVNVLQLETAAGAAIRFFDNAIGINVPRSRFLPVKATSDLLLVQSDLYTLSDGFVTRNLARTNPENPSIELGPEFKKVADFLSRFKTIPSIIELDSLKVTGDVWFGAGVTLKGKVTITAKPGEKLEIPDGSVIAGKNINGPGDI
;
A
#
# COMPACT_ATOMS: atom_id res chain seq x y z
N MET A 1 0.57 -15.03 -26.71
CA MET A 1 0.44 -16.31 -25.98
C MET A 1 -0.62 -17.13 -26.68
N ALA A 2 -0.39 -18.41 -26.97
CA ALA A 2 -1.46 -19.29 -27.43
C ALA A 2 -2.58 -19.23 -26.39
N ALA A 3 -3.82 -18.96 -26.82
CA ALA A 3 -4.96 -18.90 -25.92
C ALA A 3 -5.10 -20.26 -25.23
N VAL A 4 -4.88 -20.30 -23.92
CA VAL A 4 -5.09 -21.50 -23.11
C VAL A 4 -6.57 -21.82 -23.21
N ASP A 5 -6.90 -23.00 -23.74
CA ASP A 5 -8.27 -23.42 -23.96
C ASP A 5 -8.96 -23.64 -22.61
N ALA A 6 -9.78 -22.66 -22.20
CA ALA A 6 -10.48 -22.64 -20.93
C ALA A 6 -11.32 -23.91 -20.72
N ALA A 7 -11.90 -24.47 -21.80
CA ALA A 7 -12.72 -25.67 -21.73
C ALA A 7 -11.91 -26.92 -21.35
N LYS A 8 -10.60 -26.93 -21.61
CA LYS A 8 -9.69 -28.02 -21.23
C LYS A 8 -9.12 -27.85 -19.82
N VAL A 9 -8.83 -26.60 -19.42
CA VAL A 9 -8.17 -26.33 -18.14
C VAL A 9 -9.13 -26.32 -16.97
N LEU A 10 -10.30 -25.70 -17.11
CA LEU A 10 -11.22 -25.48 -15.98
C LEU A 10 -11.72 -26.75 -15.29
N PRO A 11 -12.08 -27.86 -15.99
CA PRO A 11 -12.51 -29.09 -15.32
C PRO A 11 -11.42 -29.68 -14.42
N LYS A 12 -10.18 -29.76 -14.93
CA LYS A 12 -9.03 -30.24 -14.16
C LYS A 12 -8.72 -29.32 -12.98
N LEU A 13 -8.67 -28.01 -13.23
CA LEU A 13 -8.42 -27.02 -12.17
C LEU A 13 -9.44 -27.11 -11.03
N LYS A 14 -10.73 -27.24 -11.34
CA LYS A 14 -11.79 -27.43 -10.33
C LYS A 14 -11.56 -28.71 -9.52
N SER A 15 -11.20 -29.81 -10.18
CA SER A 15 -10.88 -31.07 -9.50
C SER A 15 -9.66 -30.92 -8.59
N ASP A 16 -8.58 -30.30 -9.08
CA ASP A 16 -7.34 -30.10 -8.32
C ASP A 16 -7.59 -29.21 -7.09
N VAL A 17 -8.30 -28.08 -7.27
CA VAL A 17 -8.65 -27.15 -6.19
C VAL A 17 -9.57 -27.78 -5.15
N ALA A 18 -10.48 -28.67 -5.55
CA ALA A 18 -11.34 -29.40 -4.62
C ALA A 18 -10.53 -30.26 -3.63
N THR A 19 -9.35 -30.75 -4.02
CA THR A 19 -8.46 -31.55 -3.15
C THR A 19 -7.68 -30.73 -2.12
N LEU A 20 -7.63 -29.40 -2.26
CA LEU A 20 -6.88 -28.52 -1.36
C LEU A 20 -7.65 -28.30 -0.05
N SER A 21 -7.23 -28.97 1.01
CA SER A 21 -7.85 -28.87 2.34
C SER A 21 -7.40 -27.64 3.15
N GLN A 22 -6.37 -26.94 2.69
CA GLN A 22 -5.80 -25.75 3.36
C GLN A 22 -6.62 -24.47 3.14
N ILE A 23 -7.61 -24.49 2.25
CA ILE A 23 -8.46 -23.36 1.91
C ILE A 23 -9.93 -23.74 2.06
N SER A 24 -10.75 -22.77 2.46
CA SER A 24 -12.20 -22.88 2.64
C SER A 24 -12.95 -23.03 1.30
N GLU A 25 -14.21 -23.46 1.37
CA GLU A 25 -15.06 -23.54 0.18
C GLU A 25 -15.32 -22.17 -0.48
N ASP A 26 -15.39 -21.10 0.33
CA ASP A 26 -15.50 -19.73 -0.18
C ASP A 26 -14.23 -19.34 -0.96
N GLU A 27 -13.05 -19.69 -0.45
CA GLU A 27 -11.78 -19.43 -1.14
C GLU A 27 -11.64 -20.25 -2.43
N LYS A 28 -12.06 -21.53 -2.42
CA LYS A 28 -12.10 -22.36 -3.63
C LYS A 28 -13.00 -21.75 -4.70
N SER A 29 -14.21 -21.32 -4.31
CA SER A 29 -15.18 -20.71 -5.21
C SER A 29 -14.66 -19.38 -5.78
N GLY A 30 -14.14 -18.51 -4.92
CA GLY A 30 -13.56 -17.22 -5.31
C GLY A 30 -12.37 -17.38 -6.25
N PHE A 31 -11.46 -18.32 -5.97
CA PHE A 31 -10.32 -18.62 -6.83
C PHE A 31 -10.74 -19.14 -8.20
N ILE A 32 -11.66 -20.11 -8.25
CA ILE A 32 -12.16 -20.65 -9.53
C ILE A 32 -12.87 -19.56 -10.34
N SER A 33 -13.66 -18.69 -9.70
CA SER A 33 -14.30 -17.54 -10.35
C SER A 33 -13.26 -16.62 -10.98
N LEU A 34 -12.19 -16.29 -10.25
CA LEU A 34 -11.11 -15.44 -10.72
C LEU A 34 -10.36 -16.03 -11.92
N VAL A 35 -9.99 -17.31 -11.85
CA VAL A 35 -9.29 -17.99 -12.96
C VAL A 35 -10.19 -18.15 -14.17
N THR A 36 -11.48 -18.44 -13.97
CA THR A 36 -12.47 -18.54 -15.07
C THR A 36 -12.56 -17.22 -15.82
N ARG A 37 -12.68 -16.10 -15.11
CA ARG A 37 -12.71 -14.76 -15.71
C ARG A 37 -11.42 -14.43 -16.45
N TYR A 38 -10.26 -14.77 -15.86
CA TYR A 38 -8.96 -14.59 -16.51
C TYR A 38 -8.87 -15.37 -17.83
N LEU A 39 -9.24 -16.64 -17.84
CA LEU A 39 -9.19 -17.50 -19.03
C LEU A 39 -10.22 -17.11 -20.10
N SER A 40 -11.35 -16.52 -19.71
CA SER A 40 -12.37 -16.04 -20.66
C SER A 40 -11.93 -14.83 -21.47
N GLY A 41 -10.83 -14.16 -21.08
CA GLY A 41 -10.40 -12.93 -21.73
C GLY A 41 -11.28 -11.73 -21.38
N GLU A 42 -12.08 -11.80 -20.30
CA GLU A 42 -12.85 -10.68 -19.74
C GLU A 42 -11.94 -9.55 -19.17
N ALA A 43 -10.64 -9.57 -19.49
CA ALA A 43 -9.82 -8.38 -19.47
C ALA A 43 -10.42 -7.40 -20.48
N GLN A 44 -11.36 -6.59 -20.00
CA GLN A 44 -11.98 -5.48 -20.71
C GLN A 44 -10.83 -4.58 -21.20
N GLN A 45 -10.42 -4.80 -22.45
CA GLN A 45 -9.66 -3.80 -23.17
C GLN A 45 -10.54 -2.56 -23.23
N VAL A 46 -10.08 -1.50 -22.59
CA VAL A 46 -10.79 -0.23 -22.58
C VAL A 46 -10.70 0.34 -23.99
N ASP A 47 -11.84 0.64 -24.60
CA ASP A 47 -11.87 1.37 -25.86
C ASP A 47 -11.40 2.80 -25.58
N TRP A 48 -10.16 3.10 -25.97
CA TRP A 48 -9.50 4.38 -25.67
C TRP A 48 -10.33 5.58 -26.15
N SER A 49 -11.08 5.42 -27.24
CA SER A 49 -11.91 6.49 -27.83
C SER A 49 -13.11 6.89 -26.95
N LYS A 50 -13.53 6.00 -26.04
CA LYS A 50 -14.65 6.25 -25.12
C LYS A 50 -14.22 6.85 -23.78
N ILE A 51 -12.92 6.94 -23.51
CA ILE A 51 -12.39 7.49 -22.26
C ILE A 51 -12.64 9.00 -22.23
N GLN A 52 -13.23 9.48 -21.15
CA GLN A 52 -13.46 10.89 -20.90
C GLN A 52 -12.82 11.33 -19.59
N THR A 53 -12.36 12.59 -19.56
CA THR A 53 -11.93 13.21 -18.31
C THR A 53 -13.14 13.39 -17.39
N PRO A 54 -13.09 12.92 -16.13
CA PRO A 54 -14.18 13.14 -15.19
C PRO A 54 -14.48 14.64 -15.00
N THR A 55 -15.75 14.98 -14.87
CA THR A 55 -16.17 16.34 -14.50
C THR A 55 -16.00 16.60 -13.01
N ASP A 56 -16.03 17.86 -12.58
CA ASP A 56 -15.96 18.25 -11.15
C ASP A 56 -17.15 17.74 -10.31
N LYS A 57 -18.20 17.21 -10.95
CA LYS A 57 -19.31 16.51 -10.26
C LYS A 57 -18.98 15.04 -9.98
N VAL A 58 -18.11 14.45 -10.79
CA VAL A 58 -17.67 13.05 -10.66
C VAL A 58 -16.41 12.97 -9.83
N VAL A 59 -15.46 13.89 -10.03
CA VAL A 59 -14.27 14.05 -9.17
C VAL A 59 -14.34 15.42 -8.53
N VAL A 60 -14.84 15.46 -7.30
CA VAL A 60 -15.13 16.71 -6.60
C VAL A 60 -13.84 17.32 -6.03
N PRO A 61 -13.54 18.60 -6.31
CA PRO A 61 -12.42 19.28 -5.66
C PRO A 61 -12.66 19.40 -4.15
N TYR A 62 -11.66 19.03 -3.33
CA TYR A 62 -11.80 19.00 -1.87
C TYR A 62 -12.25 20.34 -1.27
N ASP A 63 -11.73 21.46 -1.77
CA ASP A 63 -12.03 22.81 -1.26
C ASP A 63 -13.48 23.27 -1.52
N THR A 64 -14.24 22.53 -2.34
CA THR A 64 -15.65 22.81 -2.61
C THR A 64 -16.61 22.09 -1.65
N LEU A 65 -16.08 21.20 -0.81
CA LEU A 65 -16.87 20.42 0.13
C LEU A 65 -17.31 21.27 1.33
N ALA A 66 -18.49 20.96 1.86
CA ALA A 66 -18.98 21.60 3.07
C ALA A 66 -18.05 21.26 4.25
N PRO A 67 -17.74 22.22 5.14
CA PRO A 67 -16.87 21.98 6.28
C PRO A 67 -17.50 20.97 7.24
N VAL A 68 -16.65 20.35 8.06
CA VAL A 68 -17.07 19.49 9.17
C VAL A 68 -18.03 20.27 10.09
N PRO A 69 -19.11 19.65 10.60
CA PRO A 69 -19.96 20.31 11.59
C PRO A 69 -19.14 20.80 12.79
N GLU A 70 -19.30 22.07 13.16
CA GLU A 70 -18.69 22.64 14.37
C GLU A 70 -19.24 22.00 15.65
N ASP A 71 -20.46 21.46 15.57
CA ASP A 71 -21.12 20.77 16.68
C ASP A 71 -20.47 19.39 16.94
N ALA A 72 -19.88 19.26 18.13
CA ALA A 72 -19.27 18.03 18.62
C ALA A 72 -20.26 16.85 18.65
N ALA A 73 -21.55 17.09 18.91
CA ALA A 73 -22.56 16.03 18.91
C ALA A 73 -22.83 15.49 17.50
N GLN A 74 -22.84 16.37 16.49
CA GLN A 74 -22.94 15.96 15.08
C GLN A 74 -21.69 15.22 14.63
N THR A 75 -20.51 15.70 15.01
CA THR A 75 -19.24 15.01 14.74
C THR A 75 -19.21 13.62 15.35
N LYS A 76 -19.60 13.48 16.62
CA LYS A 76 -19.74 12.19 17.29
C LYS A 76 -20.69 11.25 16.54
N LYS A 77 -21.86 11.74 16.11
CA LYS A 77 -22.85 10.93 15.38
C LYS A 77 -22.29 10.38 14.05
N LEU A 78 -21.42 11.14 13.37
CA LEU A 78 -20.74 10.67 12.15
C LEU A 78 -19.70 9.60 12.49
N LEU A 79 -18.89 9.85 13.52
CA LEU A 79 -17.84 8.93 13.98
C LEU A 79 -18.41 7.60 14.51
N ASP A 80 -19.56 7.65 15.19
CA ASP A 80 -20.23 6.45 15.69
C ASP A 80 -20.67 5.51 14.56
N LYS A 81 -20.84 6.02 13.32
CA LYS A 81 -21.15 5.23 12.11
C LYS A 81 -19.92 4.77 11.34
N LEU A 82 -18.72 5.24 11.71
CA LEU A 82 -17.48 4.99 11.00
C LEU A 82 -16.73 3.77 11.55
N VAL A 83 -16.04 3.10 10.64
CA VAL A 83 -15.03 2.07 10.86
C VAL A 83 -13.76 2.48 10.12
N VAL A 84 -12.59 2.33 10.74
CA VAL A 84 -11.30 2.51 10.04
C VAL A 84 -10.73 1.14 9.73
N LEU A 85 -10.37 0.86 8.47
CA LEU A 85 -9.77 -0.38 8.02
C LEU A 85 -8.41 -0.09 7.40
N LYS A 86 -7.37 -0.76 7.89
CA LYS A 86 -6.02 -0.69 7.33
C LYS A 86 -5.67 -1.98 6.59
N LEU A 87 -5.25 -1.84 5.35
CA LEU A 87 -4.74 -2.93 4.53
C LEU A 87 -3.34 -3.29 5.06
N ASN A 88 -3.22 -4.48 5.66
CA ASN A 88 -2.05 -4.93 6.43
C ASN A 88 -1.62 -6.35 5.97
N GLY A 89 -1.80 -6.64 4.68
CA GLY A 89 -1.72 -7.99 4.13
C GLY A 89 -0.44 -8.36 3.38
N GLY A 90 0.40 -7.42 2.96
CA GLY A 90 1.61 -7.76 2.20
C GLY A 90 2.87 -7.87 3.06
N LEU A 91 4.06 -7.84 2.47
CA LEU A 91 5.33 -8.02 3.18
C LEU A 91 6.22 -6.79 3.00
N GLY A 92 7.13 -6.47 3.93
CA GLY A 92 8.09 -5.36 3.74
C GLY A 92 9.38 -5.81 3.03
N THR A 93 9.30 -6.79 2.13
CA THR A 93 10.46 -7.50 1.57
C THR A 93 11.37 -6.61 0.72
N THR A 94 10.79 -5.65 -0.01
CA THR A 94 11.49 -4.59 -0.74
C THR A 94 12.43 -3.77 0.14
N MET A 95 12.06 -3.57 1.41
CA MET A 95 12.86 -2.89 2.43
C MET A 95 13.60 -3.85 3.37
N GLY A 96 13.72 -5.13 3.00
CA GLY A 96 14.46 -6.14 3.75
C GLY A 96 13.81 -6.58 5.05
N CYS A 97 12.53 -6.25 5.27
CA CYS A 97 11.82 -6.67 6.47
C CYS A 97 11.30 -8.11 6.31
N THR A 98 11.90 -9.03 7.05
CA THR A 98 11.41 -10.39 7.27
C THR A 98 10.94 -10.48 8.73
N GLY A 99 9.97 -11.36 9.01
CA GLY A 99 9.39 -11.53 10.35
C GLY A 99 10.37 -11.86 11.46
N PRO A 100 9.84 -12.16 12.66
CA PRO A 100 10.14 -11.67 14.02
C PRO A 100 11.56 -11.28 14.45
N LYS A 101 12.57 -11.30 13.58
CA LYS A 101 13.93 -10.84 13.89
C LYS A 101 14.05 -9.33 14.17
N PHE A 102 13.01 -8.53 13.92
CA PHE A 102 13.03 -7.11 14.30
C PHE A 102 12.89 -6.86 15.81
N SER A 103 12.54 -7.87 16.62
CA SER A 103 12.63 -7.76 18.09
C SER A 103 13.93 -8.32 18.68
N ASP A 104 14.74 -9.06 17.91
CA ASP A 104 15.99 -9.70 18.36
C ASP A 104 17.10 -9.59 17.29
N CYS A 105 17.68 -8.41 17.11
CA CYS A 105 18.93 -8.25 16.38
C CYS A 105 20.10 -8.09 17.37
N THR A 106 20.69 -9.19 17.82
CA THR A 106 21.96 -9.15 18.60
C THR A 106 23.07 -10.10 18.14
N THR A 107 22.95 -10.88 17.05
CA THR A 107 24.06 -11.79 16.67
C THR A 107 24.32 -11.93 15.17
N GLN A 108 25.61 -12.14 14.87
CA GLN A 108 26.31 -11.97 13.60
C GLN A 108 26.23 -13.19 12.65
N ASP A 109 25.60 -14.30 13.07
CA ASP A 109 25.76 -15.61 12.42
C ASP A 109 24.75 -15.93 11.30
N ASP A 110 23.72 -15.11 11.08
CA ASP A 110 22.69 -15.37 10.04
C ASP A 110 23.05 -14.83 8.64
N TYR A 111 24.16 -14.12 8.49
CA TYR A 111 24.52 -13.41 7.26
C TYR A 111 24.98 -14.32 6.11
N GLN A 112 25.47 -15.53 6.40
CA GLN A 112 26.11 -16.37 5.37
C GLN A 112 25.11 -17.05 4.42
N PHE A 113 23.88 -17.31 4.86
CA PHE A 113 22.87 -18.02 4.04
C PHE A 113 22.19 -17.11 3.00
N ILE A 114 22.17 -15.79 3.23
CA ILE A 114 21.52 -14.81 2.34
C ILE A 114 22.42 -14.43 1.15
N SER A 115 23.75 -14.50 1.33
CA SER A 115 24.74 -14.24 0.29
C SER A 115 24.56 -15.16 -0.94
N ASP A 116 24.21 -16.42 -0.73
CA ASP A 116 24.20 -17.42 -1.80
C ASP A 116 22.94 -17.35 -2.69
N VAL A 117 21.87 -16.70 -2.22
CA VAL A 117 20.62 -16.50 -2.97
C VAL A 117 20.66 -15.24 -3.84
N GLN A 118 21.52 -14.27 -3.52
CA GLN A 118 21.58 -12.97 -4.19
C GLN A 118 22.20 -13.01 -5.60
N ASN A 119 22.84 -14.11 -6.01
CA ASN A 119 23.53 -14.22 -7.30
C ASN A 119 22.67 -14.68 -8.48
N ILE A 120 21.35 -14.84 -8.33
CA ILE A 120 20.47 -15.27 -9.43
C ILE A 120 19.19 -14.44 -9.45
N ALA A 121 19.25 -13.19 -9.97
CA ALA A 121 18.10 -12.50 -10.59
C ALA A 121 18.51 -11.15 -11.18
N LYS A 122 18.67 -11.10 -12.51
CA LYS A 122 18.52 -9.88 -13.31
C LYS A 122 17.44 -10.16 -14.35
N SER A 123 16.29 -9.48 -14.23
CA SER A 123 15.54 -8.89 -15.36
C SER A 123 14.12 -8.52 -14.91
N TYR A 124 13.63 -7.42 -15.48
CA TYR A 124 12.27 -6.85 -15.40
C TYR A 124 11.97 -5.99 -14.17
N ALA A 125 12.40 -4.73 -14.29
CA ALA A 125 11.78 -3.60 -13.61
C ALA A 125 10.37 -3.37 -14.17
N LEU A 126 9.49 -2.82 -13.30
CA LEU A 126 8.10 -2.44 -13.52
C LEU A 126 7.10 -3.53 -13.13
N TYR A 127 6.76 -3.59 -11.84
CA TYR A 127 5.44 -3.95 -11.26
C TYR A 127 5.47 -3.95 -9.71
N ASP A 128 6.63 -3.71 -9.10
CA ASP A 128 6.87 -3.58 -7.64
C ASP A 128 6.05 -2.51 -6.88
N LEU A 129 5.05 -1.86 -7.47
CA LEU A 129 4.26 -0.81 -6.80
C LEU A 129 2.93 -1.29 -6.19
N PHE A 130 2.51 -2.54 -6.38
CA PHE A 130 1.13 -2.93 -6.06
C PHE A 130 0.92 -3.99 -4.97
N ILE A 131 1.96 -4.67 -4.49
CA ILE A 131 1.80 -5.73 -3.48
C ILE A 131 3.04 -5.68 -2.61
N GLU A 132 2.94 -5.26 -1.34
CA GLU A 132 3.93 -5.51 -0.25
C GLU A 132 3.69 -4.64 1.03
N PHE A 133 2.72 -4.96 1.91
CA PHE A 133 2.42 -4.19 3.13
C PHE A 133 2.07 -4.99 4.39
N CYS A 134 3.05 -5.37 5.22
CA CYS A 134 2.76 -5.68 6.63
C CYS A 134 3.94 -5.59 7.58
N TYR A 135 5.18 -5.87 7.17
CA TYR A 135 6.28 -5.45 8.04
C TYR A 135 6.45 -3.94 8.07
N LEU A 136 5.87 -3.24 7.10
CA LEU A 136 5.80 -1.78 7.12
C LEU A 136 5.04 -1.25 8.33
N SER A 137 3.93 -1.85 8.76
CA SER A 137 3.13 -1.29 9.85
C SER A 137 3.87 -1.27 11.20
N VAL A 138 4.93 -2.08 11.32
CA VAL A 138 5.75 -2.25 12.53
C VAL A 138 7.14 -1.62 12.41
N ILE A 139 7.45 -0.99 11.28
CA ILE A 139 8.65 -0.16 11.14
C ILE A 139 8.49 1.07 12.00
N GLU A 140 9.52 1.37 12.79
CA GLU A 140 9.61 2.62 13.51
C GLU A 140 9.65 3.80 12.54
N VAL A 141 8.69 4.70 12.68
CA VAL A 141 8.64 5.95 11.92
C VAL A 141 9.35 7.04 12.69
N ARG A 142 8.96 7.31 13.93
CA ARG A 142 9.53 8.44 14.68
C ARG A 142 9.35 8.27 16.18
N ASN A 143 10.38 8.65 16.94
CA ASN A 143 10.36 8.65 18.41
C ASN A 143 9.96 7.29 19.02
N GLY A 144 10.43 6.17 18.46
CA GLY A 144 10.07 4.82 18.92
C GLY A 144 8.67 4.36 18.49
N LEU A 145 7.91 5.16 17.73
CA LEU A 145 6.55 4.85 17.31
C LEU A 145 6.54 4.26 15.90
N THR A 146 5.87 3.11 15.76
CA THR A 146 5.62 2.47 14.46
C THR A 146 4.43 3.09 13.74
N PHE A 147 4.21 2.75 12.47
CA PHE A 147 2.99 3.18 11.76
C PHE A 147 1.72 2.74 12.49
N LEU A 148 1.68 1.51 13.01
CA LEU A 148 0.54 1.01 13.77
C LEU A 148 0.33 1.79 15.07
N ASP A 149 1.41 2.17 15.77
CA ASP A 149 1.32 3.04 16.95
C ASP A 149 0.68 4.37 16.57
N LEU A 150 1.15 5.00 15.50
CA LEU A 150 0.61 6.28 15.02
C LEU A 150 -0.87 6.18 14.66
N ILE A 151 -1.28 5.12 13.95
CA ILE A 151 -2.68 4.87 13.60
C ILE A 151 -3.55 4.68 14.85
N VAL A 152 -3.07 3.92 15.83
CA VAL A 152 -3.78 3.70 17.10
C VAL A 152 -3.94 5.02 17.85
N ILE A 153 -2.86 5.79 18.02
CA ILE A 153 -2.87 7.09 18.70
C ILE A 153 -3.84 8.07 18.01
N GLN A 154 -3.87 8.11 16.67
CA GLN A 154 -4.81 8.96 15.92
C GLN A 154 -6.27 8.64 16.25
N ILE A 155 -6.63 7.35 16.29
CA ILE A 155 -8.01 6.91 16.54
C ILE A 155 -8.36 7.05 18.03
N GLU A 156 -7.43 6.78 18.94
CA GLU A 156 -7.62 7.03 20.38
C GLU A 156 -7.85 8.51 20.65
N THR A 157 -7.06 9.39 20.03
CA THR A 157 -7.23 10.85 20.13
C THR A 157 -8.61 11.27 19.64
N LEU A 158 -9.07 10.68 18.53
CA LEU A 158 -10.39 10.93 17.97
C LEU A 158 -11.51 10.47 18.92
N ASN A 159 -11.39 9.27 19.46
CA ASN A 159 -12.34 8.69 20.42
C ASN A 159 -12.41 9.51 21.71
N ALA A 160 -11.27 9.91 22.26
CA ALA A 160 -11.19 10.73 23.46
C ALA A 160 -11.77 12.13 23.23
N LYS A 161 -11.43 12.77 22.10
CA LYS A 161 -11.87 14.14 21.80
C LYS A 161 -13.38 14.26 21.62
N TYR A 162 -14.02 13.30 20.96
CA TYR A 162 -15.45 13.37 20.60
C TYR A 162 -16.33 12.41 21.40
N GLY A 163 -15.76 11.64 22.33
CA GLY A 163 -16.48 10.65 23.13
C GLY A 163 -17.08 9.52 22.30
N CYS A 164 -16.54 9.23 21.11
CA CYS A 164 -17.00 8.18 20.21
C CYS A 164 -16.21 6.88 20.39
N SER A 165 -16.66 5.82 19.69
CA SER A 165 -15.97 4.53 19.65
C SER A 165 -15.79 4.07 18.20
N VAL A 166 -14.80 4.63 17.53
CA VAL A 166 -14.38 4.23 16.17
C VAL A 166 -13.49 2.99 16.29
N PRO A 167 -13.88 1.84 15.72
CA PRO A 167 -13.04 0.65 15.71
C PRO A 167 -11.98 0.71 14.60
N LEU A 168 -10.83 0.10 14.87
CA LEU A 168 -9.77 -0.16 13.91
C LEU A 168 -9.83 -1.62 13.46
N LEU A 169 -9.92 -1.86 12.16
CA LEU A 169 -9.81 -3.17 11.52
C LEU A 169 -8.45 -3.27 10.83
N LEU A 170 -7.73 -4.36 11.07
CA LEU A 170 -6.53 -4.72 10.33
C LEU A 170 -6.85 -5.92 9.44
N MET A 171 -6.82 -5.70 8.12
CA MET A 171 -6.95 -6.78 7.15
C MET A 171 -5.56 -7.39 6.91
N ASN A 172 -5.32 -8.51 7.58
CA ASN A 172 -4.05 -9.24 7.54
C ASN A 172 -4.05 -10.26 6.38
N SER A 173 -2.91 -10.93 6.17
CA SER A 173 -2.86 -12.18 5.41
C SER A 173 -2.24 -13.30 6.26
N PHE A 174 -2.24 -14.52 5.74
CA PHE A 174 -1.53 -15.64 6.35
C PHE A 174 -0.02 -15.39 6.56
N ASN A 175 0.57 -14.42 5.85
CA ASN A 175 1.96 -14.03 6.05
C ASN A 175 2.16 -13.15 7.27
N THR A 176 1.10 -12.57 7.81
CA THR A 176 1.20 -11.39 8.67
C THR A 176 0.34 -11.44 9.92
N HIS A 177 -0.63 -12.35 9.94
CA HIS A 177 -1.61 -12.49 10.99
C HIS A 177 -0.99 -12.71 12.37
N ASP A 178 -0.11 -13.71 12.48
CA ASP A 178 0.45 -14.15 13.76
C ASP A 178 1.32 -13.07 14.39
N ASP A 179 2.12 -12.36 13.59
CA ASP A 179 2.95 -11.26 14.07
C ASP A 179 2.09 -10.06 14.48
N THR A 180 1.08 -9.72 13.67
CA THR A 180 0.14 -8.64 14.00
C THR A 180 -0.60 -8.94 15.31
N ALA A 181 -1.03 -10.19 15.51
CA ALA A 181 -1.73 -10.61 16.72
C ALA A 181 -0.90 -10.40 18.00
N LYS A 182 0.39 -10.73 17.97
CA LYS A 182 1.31 -10.48 19.10
C LYS A 182 1.49 -8.99 19.37
N ILE A 183 1.59 -8.18 18.32
CA ILE A 183 1.85 -6.75 18.45
C ILE A 183 0.65 -6.00 19.03
N ILE A 184 -0.57 -6.36 18.64
CA ILE A 184 -1.76 -5.65 19.11
C ILE A 184 -2.05 -5.88 20.60
N GLU A 185 -1.48 -6.90 21.24
CA GLU A 185 -1.60 -7.14 22.68
C GLU A 185 -1.13 -5.93 23.51
N LYS A 186 -0.17 -5.15 23.01
CA LYS A 186 0.31 -3.93 23.69
C LYS A 186 -0.78 -2.86 23.84
N TYR A 187 -1.83 -2.90 23.01
CA TYR A 187 -2.95 -1.96 23.04
C TYR A 187 -4.15 -2.47 23.85
N ALA A 188 -4.03 -3.57 24.60
CA ALA A 188 -5.16 -4.14 25.35
C ALA A 188 -5.78 -3.17 26.38
N LYS A 189 -5.04 -2.15 26.81
CA LYS A 189 -5.51 -1.10 27.74
C LYS A 189 -5.83 0.24 27.06
N SER A 190 -5.67 0.31 25.75
CA SER A 190 -5.94 1.51 24.94
C SER A 190 -7.44 1.72 24.74
N ASN A 191 -7.86 2.97 24.59
CA ASN A 191 -9.25 3.37 24.36
C ASN A 191 -9.65 3.21 22.88
N ILE A 192 -9.48 2.01 22.34
CA ILE A 192 -9.77 1.67 20.95
C ILE A 192 -10.16 0.19 20.83
N GLU A 193 -11.20 -0.08 20.06
CA GLU A 193 -11.56 -1.44 19.67
C GLU A 193 -10.74 -1.84 18.43
N ILE A 194 -9.79 -2.77 18.59
CA ILE A 194 -8.99 -3.31 17.48
C ILE A 194 -9.53 -4.69 17.09
N HIS A 195 -9.79 -4.87 15.79
CA HIS A 195 -10.18 -6.13 15.19
C HIS A 195 -9.18 -6.54 14.12
N THR A 196 -8.94 -7.84 14.00
CA THR A 196 -8.18 -8.42 12.91
C THR A 196 -9.05 -9.42 12.15
N PHE A 197 -8.77 -9.58 10.86
CA PHE A 197 -9.26 -10.69 10.05
C PHE A 197 -8.25 -10.97 8.93
N ASN A 198 -8.23 -12.21 8.43
CA ASN A 198 -7.40 -12.57 7.29
C ASN A 198 -8.18 -12.35 5.99
N GLN A 199 -7.47 -11.81 5.01
CA GLN A 199 -7.86 -11.97 3.61
C GLN A 199 -7.64 -13.41 3.14
N SER A 200 -8.21 -13.74 1.99
CA SER A 200 -8.15 -15.07 1.38
C SER A 200 -6.73 -15.51 1.08
N GLN A 201 -6.52 -16.82 1.03
CA GLN A 201 -5.29 -17.47 0.61
C GLN A 201 -5.55 -18.28 -0.66
N TYR A 202 -4.99 -17.86 -1.80
CA TYR A 202 -5.14 -18.57 -3.07
C TYR A 202 -3.87 -19.34 -3.46
N PRO A 203 -4.00 -20.49 -4.15
CA PRO A 203 -2.85 -21.23 -4.64
C PRO A 203 -2.27 -20.55 -5.87
N ARG A 204 -0.93 -20.41 -5.93
CA ARG A 204 -0.22 -19.96 -7.13
C ARG A 204 -0.45 -20.98 -8.25
N LEU A 205 -0.62 -20.52 -9.48
CA LEU A 205 -0.80 -21.38 -10.65
C LEU A 205 0.52 -21.59 -11.36
N VAL A 206 0.87 -22.83 -11.72
CA VAL A 206 2.00 -23.08 -12.64
C VAL A 206 1.62 -22.55 -14.02
N LYS A 207 2.46 -21.70 -14.62
CA LYS A 207 2.12 -20.95 -15.84
C LYS A 207 1.94 -21.88 -17.04
N GLU A 208 2.70 -22.97 -17.09
CA GLU A 208 2.74 -23.90 -18.21
C GLU A 208 1.47 -24.74 -18.33
N ASP A 209 0.90 -25.18 -17.20
CA ASP A 209 -0.20 -26.16 -17.19
C ASP A 209 -1.42 -25.77 -16.33
N PHE A 210 -1.39 -24.59 -15.70
CA PHE A 210 -2.44 -24.06 -14.83
C PHE A 210 -2.80 -24.98 -13.66
N THR A 211 -1.89 -25.88 -13.26
CA THR A 211 -2.09 -26.69 -12.05
C THR A 211 -1.78 -25.82 -10.82
N PRO A 212 -2.57 -25.90 -9.74
CA PRO A 212 -2.21 -25.28 -8.47
C PRO A 212 -0.85 -25.80 -7.99
N LEU A 213 0.07 -24.90 -7.65
CA LEU A 213 1.41 -25.24 -7.17
C LEU A 213 1.39 -26.20 -5.95
N PRO A 214 0.44 -26.09 -4.99
CA PRO A 214 0.26 -27.09 -3.94
C PRO A 214 0.03 -28.52 -4.41
N CYS A 215 -0.63 -28.72 -5.55
CA CYS A 215 -0.86 -30.05 -6.13
C CYS A 215 0.40 -30.67 -6.75
N LYS A 216 1.48 -29.89 -6.93
CA LYS A 216 2.80 -30.38 -7.39
C LYS A 216 3.70 -30.84 -6.24
N GLY A 217 3.17 -30.95 -5.03
CA GLY A 217 3.91 -31.36 -3.84
C GLY A 217 4.58 -30.20 -3.08
N ASN A 218 4.49 -28.97 -3.58
CA ASN A 218 4.98 -27.79 -2.86
C ASN A 218 3.85 -27.20 -2.01
N THR A 219 3.75 -27.59 -0.74
CA THR A 219 2.69 -27.13 0.18
C THR A 219 3.13 -25.99 1.10
N GLY A 220 4.36 -25.49 0.95
CA GLY A 220 4.89 -24.41 1.77
C GLY A 220 4.18 -23.07 1.52
N LYS A 221 4.46 -22.06 2.36
CA LYS A 221 3.86 -20.71 2.24
C LYS A 221 4.05 -20.09 0.85
N ASP A 222 5.17 -20.39 0.20
CA ASP A 222 5.49 -19.92 -1.15
C ASP A 222 4.62 -20.52 -2.26
N ALA A 223 3.81 -21.53 -1.98
CA ALA A 223 2.84 -22.04 -2.93
C ALA A 223 1.53 -21.24 -2.95
N TRP A 224 1.37 -20.31 -2.01
CA TRP A 224 0.17 -19.53 -1.79
C TRP A 224 0.43 -18.02 -1.95
N TYR A 225 -0.62 -17.25 -2.10
CA TYR A 225 -0.56 -15.79 -2.11
C TYR A 225 -1.91 -15.18 -1.69
N PRO A 226 -1.91 -14.00 -1.05
CA PRO A 226 -3.12 -13.21 -0.89
C PRO A 226 -3.54 -12.60 -2.24
N PRO A 227 -4.83 -12.63 -2.63
CA PRO A 227 -5.26 -12.22 -3.97
C PRO A 227 -5.43 -10.70 -4.18
N GLY A 228 -4.48 -9.93 -3.63
CA GLY A 228 -4.48 -8.48 -3.67
C GLY A 228 -5.54 -7.83 -2.78
N HIS A 229 -5.45 -6.51 -2.64
CA HIS A 229 -6.32 -5.77 -1.71
C HIS A 229 -7.78 -5.66 -2.19
N GLY A 230 -8.11 -6.02 -3.43
CA GLY A 230 -9.50 -6.13 -3.89
C GLY A 230 -10.31 -7.21 -3.20
N ASP A 231 -9.64 -8.17 -2.54
CA ASP A 231 -10.28 -9.21 -1.73
C ASP A 231 -10.92 -8.70 -0.43
N VAL A 232 -10.61 -7.44 -0.04
CA VAL A 232 -11.16 -6.81 1.17
C VAL A 232 -12.67 -6.94 1.29
N PHE A 233 -13.41 -6.90 0.17
CA PHE A 233 -14.86 -6.99 0.18
C PHE A 233 -15.36 -8.39 0.57
N SER A 234 -14.80 -9.42 -0.07
CA SER A 234 -15.14 -10.81 0.17
C SER A 234 -14.70 -11.24 1.57
N SER A 235 -13.46 -10.93 1.96
CA SER A 235 -12.93 -11.31 3.27
C SER A 235 -13.60 -10.57 4.43
N LEU A 236 -13.99 -9.30 4.25
CA LEU A 236 -14.74 -8.58 5.29
C LEU A 236 -16.12 -9.21 5.52
N LYS A 237 -16.79 -9.68 4.46
CA LYS A 237 -18.04 -10.45 4.57
C LYS A 237 -17.78 -11.82 5.21
N ASN A 238 -16.87 -12.61 4.65
CA ASN A 238 -16.63 -14.00 5.05
C ASN A 238 -16.09 -14.13 6.49
N SER A 239 -15.40 -13.10 6.98
CA SER A 239 -14.97 -13.04 8.39
C SER A 239 -16.12 -12.80 9.39
N GLY A 240 -17.34 -12.53 8.92
CA GLY A 240 -18.49 -12.14 9.75
C GLY A 240 -18.39 -10.72 10.32
N LYS A 241 -17.28 -10.00 10.09
CA LYS A 241 -17.07 -8.65 10.61
C LYS A 241 -18.02 -7.65 9.95
N LEU A 242 -18.33 -7.80 8.67
CA LEU A 242 -19.30 -6.93 7.98
C LEU A 242 -20.65 -6.89 8.71
N ASP A 243 -21.23 -8.05 9.00
CA ASP A 243 -22.52 -8.15 9.66
C ASP A 243 -22.47 -7.71 11.12
N ALA A 244 -21.37 -8.01 11.83
CA ALA A 244 -21.14 -7.54 13.18
C ALA A 244 -21.02 -6.00 13.27
N LEU A 245 -20.41 -5.35 12.29
CA LEU A 245 -20.31 -3.90 12.23
C LEU A 245 -21.65 -3.25 11.87
N LEU A 246 -22.37 -3.82 10.89
CA LEU A 246 -23.70 -3.36 10.52
C LEU A 246 -24.69 -3.45 11.68
N SER A 247 -24.66 -4.53 12.48
CA SER A 247 -25.52 -4.68 13.65
C SER A 247 -25.21 -3.69 14.78
N LYS A 248 -23.96 -3.20 14.86
CA LYS A 248 -23.55 -2.09 15.74
C LYS A 248 -23.93 -0.70 15.19
N GLY A 249 -24.65 -0.61 14.06
CA GLY A 249 -25.06 0.66 13.46
C GLY A 249 -23.95 1.38 12.68
N LYS A 250 -22.86 0.68 12.32
CA LYS A 250 -21.83 1.22 11.43
C LYS A 250 -22.38 1.29 10.00
N GLU A 251 -22.07 2.37 9.30
CA GLU A 251 -22.56 2.61 7.92
C GLU A 251 -21.41 2.72 6.91
N TYR A 252 -20.24 3.19 7.31
CA TYR A 252 -19.11 3.44 6.41
C TYR A 252 -17.82 2.81 6.95
N VAL A 253 -16.98 2.34 6.02
CA VAL A 253 -15.60 1.97 6.28
C VAL A 253 -14.65 2.89 5.51
N PHE A 254 -13.66 3.44 6.22
CA PHE A 254 -12.52 4.13 5.63
C PHE A 254 -11.36 3.14 5.47
N VAL A 255 -11.10 2.73 4.24
CA VAL A 255 -10.02 1.82 3.85
C VAL A 255 -8.80 2.64 3.45
N ALA A 256 -7.63 2.31 3.98
CA ALA A 256 -6.35 2.86 3.53
C ALA A 256 -5.21 1.87 3.76
N ASN A 257 -4.07 2.09 3.11
CA ASN A 257 -2.87 1.32 3.40
C ASN A 257 -2.37 1.63 4.83
N SER A 258 -1.77 0.63 5.49
CA SER A 258 -1.18 0.81 6.82
C SER A 258 0.06 1.72 6.83
N ASP A 259 0.69 1.92 5.66
CA ASP A 259 1.92 2.68 5.49
C ASP A 259 1.71 4.12 4.98
N ASN A 260 0.45 4.52 4.76
CA ASN A 260 0.11 5.88 4.37
C ASN A 260 -0.18 6.72 5.62
N LEU A 261 0.81 7.50 6.04
CA LEU A 261 0.72 8.36 7.23
C LEU A 261 -0.25 9.54 7.03
N GLY A 262 -0.52 9.91 5.78
CA GLY A 262 -1.49 10.95 5.43
C GLY A 262 -2.94 10.47 5.45
N ALA A 263 -3.17 9.16 5.52
CA ALA A 263 -4.51 8.57 5.50
C ALA A 263 -5.20 8.63 6.87
N VAL A 264 -5.57 9.85 7.28
CA VAL A 264 -6.24 10.15 8.55
C VAL A 264 -7.76 10.29 8.38
N VAL A 265 -8.55 10.08 9.42
CA VAL A 265 -10.01 10.29 9.35
C VAL A 265 -10.33 11.75 9.05
N ASP A 266 -11.22 11.99 8.09
CA ASP A 266 -11.66 13.31 7.66
C ASP A 266 -13.16 13.28 7.41
N LEU A 267 -13.87 14.15 8.10
CA LEU A 267 -15.33 14.15 8.20
C LEU A 267 -15.99 15.15 7.25
N THR A 268 -15.20 15.79 6.39
CA THR A 268 -15.65 16.82 5.45
C THR A 268 -16.56 16.21 4.36
N TYR A 269 -16.50 14.90 4.14
CA TYR A 269 -17.26 14.20 3.10
C TYR A 269 -18.00 12.96 3.62
N ARG A 270 -19.06 12.52 2.91
CA ARG A 270 -20.04 11.53 3.40
C ARG A 270 -20.48 10.47 2.36
N TYR A 271 -19.72 10.27 1.28
CA TYR A 271 -20.14 9.44 0.14
C TYR A 271 -19.25 8.20 -0.05
N VAL A 272 -19.69 7.26 -0.90
CA VAL A 272 -18.79 6.22 -1.41
C VAL A 272 -17.81 6.90 -2.35
N LEU A 273 -16.54 6.97 -1.95
CA LEU A 273 -15.55 7.78 -2.65
C LEU A 273 -14.18 7.15 -2.66
N VAL A 274 -13.46 7.45 -3.73
CA VAL A 274 -12.03 7.18 -3.89
C VAL A 274 -11.31 8.52 -3.83
N GLN A 275 -10.43 8.70 -2.85
CA GLN A 275 -9.60 9.91 -2.84
C GLN A 275 -8.54 9.80 -3.92
N VAL A 276 -8.44 10.85 -4.72
CA VAL A 276 -7.39 11.05 -5.71
C VAL A 276 -6.59 12.28 -5.34
N THR A 277 -5.35 12.38 -5.78
CA THR A 277 -4.51 13.58 -5.59
C THR A 277 -3.85 13.93 -6.93
N PRO A 278 -3.40 15.19 -7.13
CA PRO A 278 -2.72 15.55 -8.37
C PRO A 278 -1.47 14.70 -8.62
N LYS A 279 -1.28 14.25 -9.88
CA LYS A 279 -0.09 13.49 -10.30
C LYS A 279 1.15 14.37 -10.29
N THR A 280 2.25 13.81 -9.80
CA THR A 280 3.61 14.31 -10.02
C THR A 280 4.35 13.40 -11.01
N LEU A 281 5.59 13.75 -11.36
CA LEU A 281 6.44 12.92 -12.22
C LEU A 281 6.71 11.52 -11.63
N ALA A 282 6.65 11.37 -10.30
CA ALA A 282 6.78 10.08 -9.63
C ALA A 282 5.52 9.20 -9.77
N ASP A 283 4.35 9.80 -10.03
CA ASP A 283 3.06 9.13 -10.00
C ASP A 283 2.54 8.73 -11.41
N VAL A 284 3.32 8.95 -12.47
CA VAL A 284 2.89 8.78 -13.87
C VAL A 284 2.37 7.39 -14.21
N LYS A 285 2.80 6.36 -13.47
CA LYS A 285 2.35 4.96 -13.65
C LYS A 285 1.11 4.60 -12.82
N GLY A 286 0.72 5.45 -11.86
CA GLY A 286 -0.41 5.18 -10.98
C GLY A 286 -1.75 5.25 -11.71
N GLY A 287 -2.66 4.35 -11.30
CA GLY A 287 -4.04 4.31 -11.79
C GLY A 287 -4.78 5.64 -11.59
N THR A 288 -5.65 5.98 -12.52
CA THR A 288 -6.41 7.23 -12.55
C THR A 288 -7.90 6.96 -12.64
N LEU A 289 -8.72 7.87 -12.11
CA LEU A 289 -10.15 7.82 -12.38
C LEU A 289 -10.46 8.40 -13.76
N ILE A 290 -11.34 7.72 -14.49
CA ILE A 290 -11.87 8.13 -15.78
C ILE A 290 -13.40 8.05 -15.76
N SER A 291 -14.03 8.78 -16.68
CA SER A 291 -15.42 8.53 -17.04
C SER A 291 -15.46 7.60 -18.25
N TYR A 292 -16.15 6.47 -18.11
CA TYR A 292 -16.27 5.44 -19.14
C TYR A 292 -17.69 4.87 -19.11
N GLU A 293 -18.38 4.88 -20.25
CA GLU A 293 -19.75 4.36 -20.41
C GLU A 293 -20.73 4.87 -19.32
N GLY A 294 -20.62 6.16 -18.99
CA GLY A 294 -21.51 6.84 -18.04
C GLY A 294 -21.21 6.56 -16.56
N ARG A 295 -20.14 5.81 -16.25
CA ARG A 295 -19.70 5.51 -14.88
C ARG A 295 -18.28 6.00 -14.63
N VAL A 296 -17.95 6.19 -13.36
CA VAL A 296 -16.56 6.37 -12.94
C VAL A 296 -15.89 5.01 -12.82
N GLN A 297 -14.67 4.88 -13.34
CA GLN A 297 -13.87 3.66 -13.28
C GLN A 297 -12.40 4.01 -13.00
N LEU A 298 -11.72 3.12 -12.29
CA LEU A 298 -10.27 3.15 -12.14
C LEU A 298 -9.62 2.51 -13.38
N LEU A 299 -8.83 3.31 -14.11
CA LEU A 299 -8.00 2.85 -15.22
C LEU A 299 -6.58 2.62 -14.70
N GLU A 300 -6.14 1.36 -14.76
CA GLU A 300 -4.76 0.96 -14.47
C GLU A 300 -3.95 0.80 -15.74
N ILE A 301 -2.62 0.96 -15.65
CA ILE A 301 -1.72 0.84 -16.81
C ILE A 301 -1.83 -0.52 -17.52
N ALA A 302 -2.13 -1.60 -16.78
CA ALA A 302 -2.29 -2.94 -17.33
C ALA A 302 -3.52 -3.09 -18.26
N GLN A 303 -4.46 -2.14 -18.19
CA GLN A 303 -5.67 -2.09 -19.04
C GLN A 303 -5.44 -1.23 -20.30
N VAL A 304 -4.33 -0.49 -20.35
CA VAL A 304 -4.04 0.46 -21.41
C VAL A 304 -3.39 -0.26 -22.60
N PRO A 305 -3.92 -0.15 -23.82
CA PRO A 305 -3.26 -0.66 -25.02
C PRO A 305 -1.84 -0.08 -25.17
N ASP A 306 -0.91 -0.89 -25.66
CA ASP A 306 0.52 -0.52 -25.76
C ASP A 306 0.73 0.80 -26.50
N GLU A 307 -0.05 1.06 -27.56
CA GLU A 307 -0.02 2.30 -28.34
C GLU A 307 -0.37 3.58 -27.54
N HIS A 308 -1.13 3.45 -26.45
CA HIS A 308 -1.63 4.57 -25.65
C HIS A 308 -0.92 4.72 -24.28
N VAL A 309 0.05 3.88 -23.96
CA VAL A 309 0.78 3.92 -22.68
C VAL A 309 1.46 5.27 -22.43
N ASN A 310 2.00 5.92 -23.47
CA ASN A 310 2.63 7.24 -23.34
C ASN A 310 1.60 8.34 -23.06
N GLU A 311 0.40 8.23 -23.63
CA GLU A 311 -0.70 9.15 -23.33
C GLU A 311 -1.20 8.98 -21.89
N PHE A 312 -1.32 7.73 -21.42
CA PHE A 312 -1.68 7.42 -20.03
C PHE A 312 -0.71 8.03 -19.02
N LYS A 313 0.59 7.99 -19.32
CA LYS A 313 1.66 8.56 -18.48
C LYS A 313 1.72 10.09 -18.54
N SER A 314 1.00 10.74 -19.47
CA SER A 314 0.97 12.20 -19.55
C SER A 314 0.16 12.79 -18.40
N ILE A 315 0.84 13.56 -17.54
CA ILE A 315 0.22 14.33 -16.45
C ILE A 315 -0.67 15.47 -16.95
N GLU A 316 -0.56 15.87 -18.22
CA GLU A 316 -1.43 16.87 -18.83
C GLU A 316 -2.80 16.28 -19.18
N LYS A 317 -2.83 15.01 -19.61
CA LYS A 317 -4.06 14.27 -19.95
C LYS A 317 -4.71 13.68 -18.70
N PHE A 318 -3.95 12.93 -17.91
CA PHE A 318 -4.42 12.30 -16.69
C PHE A 318 -3.80 13.00 -15.48
N LYS A 319 -4.53 13.97 -14.93
CA LYS A 319 -4.02 14.91 -13.91
C LYS A 319 -4.04 14.39 -12.48
N ILE A 320 -4.76 13.30 -12.24
CA ILE A 320 -5.05 12.75 -10.91
C ILE A 320 -4.62 11.28 -10.84
N PHE A 321 -4.35 10.78 -9.63
CA PHE A 321 -4.17 9.35 -9.41
C PHE A 321 -4.78 8.89 -8.10
N ASN A 322 -5.09 7.59 -8.03
CA ASN A 322 -5.70 6.93 -6.89
C ASN A 322 -4.72 6.89 -5.70
N THR A 323 -5.15 7.40 -4.55
CA THR A 323 -4.39 7.35 -3.29
C THR A 323 -4.56 6.04 -2.53
N ASN A 324 -5.52 5.20 -2.94
CA ASN A 324 -6.01 4.03 -2.23
C ASN A 324 -6.64 4.34 -0.84
N ASN A 325 -7.03 5.60 -0.62
CA ASN A 325 -7.88 6.00 0.51
C ASN A 325 -9.35 5.95 0.04
N LEU A 326 -10.10 4.96 0.51
CA LEU A 326 -11.45 4.65 0.02
C LEU A 326 -12.46 4.78 1.16
N TRP A 327 -13.59 5.44 0.91
CA TRP A 327 -14.73 5.38 1.82
C TRP A 327 -15.85 4.63 1.15
N ILE A 328 -16.38 3.64 1.86
CA ILE A 328 -17.27 2.66 1.26
C ILE A 328 -18.43 2.41 2.22
N ASN A 329 -19.65 2.40 1.69
CA ASN A 329 -20.85 2.10 2.47
C ASN A 329 -20.93 0.59 2.71
N LEU A 330 -21.08 0.19 3.97
CA LEU A 330 -21.08 -1.21 4.39
C LEU A 330 -22.29 -1.99 3.84
N GLN A 331 -23.47 -1.37 3.76
CA GLN A 331 -24.65 -2.02 3.15
C GLN A 331 -24.45 -2.26 1.65
N ALA A 332 -23.80 -1.33 0.95
CA ALA A 332 -23.46 -1.49 -0.45
C ALA A 332 -22.44 -2.62 -0.66
N ILE A 333 -21.44 -2.77 0.21
CA ILE A 333 -20.53 -3.93 0.20
C ILE A 333 -21.34 -5.22 0.35
N LYS A 334 -22.20 -5.32 1.38
CA LYS A 334 -23.01 -6.53 1.63
C LYS A 334 -23.84 -6.91 0.40
N ARG A 335 -24.60 -5.95 -0.14
CA ARG A 335 -25.43 -6.13 -1.34
C ARG A 335 -24.63 -6.64 -2.54
N LEU A 336 -23.49 -6.00 -2.84
CA LEU A 336 -22.71 -6.30 -4.04
C LEU A 336 -21.95 -7.63 -3.91
N VAL A 337 -21.45 -7.97 -2.72
CA VAL A 337 -20.77 -9.26 -2.48
C VAL A 337 -21.78 -10.41 -2.46
N GLU A 338 -22.96 -10.25 -1.85
CA GLU A 338 -24.01 -11.29 -1.84
C GLU A 338 -24.59 -11.55 -3.23
N ALA A 339 -24.67 -10.52 -4.07
CA ALA A 339 -25.10 -10.64 -5.46
C ALA A 339 -23.99 -11.11 -6.42
N ASP A 340 -22.77 -11.38 -5.92
CA ASP A 340 -21.58 -11.69 -6.74
C ASP A 340 -21.34 -10.67 -7.87
N ALA A 341 -21.62 -9.38 -7.60
CA ALA A 341 -21.62 -8.30 -8.59
C ALA A 341 -20.25 -7.61 -8.75
N LEU A 342 -19.33 -7.84 -7.81
CA LEU A 342 -18.00 -7.22 -7.81
C LEU A 342 -17.03 -7.94 -8.77
N LYS A 343 -17.08 -7.56 -10.05
CA LYS A 343 -16.23 -8.14 -11.11
C LYS A 343 -15.05 -7.21 -11.47
N MET A 344 -14.19 -6.90 -10.50
CA MET A 344 -13.01 -6.05 -10.73
C MET A 344 -12.08 -6.63 -11.80
N GLU A 345 -11.34 -5.76 -12.48
CA GLU A 345 -10.29 -6.13 -13.42
C GLU A 345 -9.23 -7.00 -12.75
N ILE A 346 -8.77 -8.00 -13.50
CA ILE A 346 -7.80 -8.98 -13.03
C ILE A 346 -6.40 -8.46 -13.31
N ILE A 347 -5.55 -8.53 -12.30
CA ILE A 347 -4.14 -8.17 -12.37
C ILE A 347 -3.34 -9.48 -12.39
N PRO A 348 -2.88 -9.94 -13.57
CA PRO A 348 -2.00 -11.09 -13.64
C PRO A 348 -0.58 -10.67 -13.23
N ASN A 349 -0.05 -11.34 -12.20
CA ASN A 349 1.31 -11.14 -11.72
C ASN A 349 2.13 -12.41 -11.96
N PRO A 350 2.82 -12.53 -13.11
CA PRO A 350 3.73 -13.63 -13.37
C PRO A 350 4.98 -13.50 -12.49
N LYS A 351 5.36 -14.58 -11.82
CA LYS A 351 6.52 -14.64 -10.92
C LYS A 351 7.29 -15.93 -11.12
N GLU A 352 8.53 -16.00 -10.65
CA GLU A 352 9.27 -17.25 -10.50
C GLU A 352 9.38 -17.61 -9.01
N VAL A 353 9.09 -18.86 -8.67
CA VAL A 353 9.19 -19.39 -7.30
C VAL A 353 9.95 -20.70 -7.36
N ASN A 354 11.14 -20.75 -6.76
CA ASN A 354 12.02 -21.92 -6.75
C ASN A 354 12.26 -22.49 -8.16
N GLY A 355 12.50 -21.62 -9.15
CA GLY A 355 12.72 -22.02 -10.55
C GLY A 355 11.46 -22.39 -11.34
N VAL A 356 10.26 -22.28 -10.74
CA VAL A 356 8.98 -22.54 -11.40
C VAL A 356 8.31 -21.23 -11.77
N ASN A 357 7.96 -21.05 -13.05
CA ASN A 357 7.14 -19.92 -13.48
C ASN A 357 5.71 -20.11 -12.98
N VAL A 358 5.25 -19.15 -12.18
CA VAL A 358 3.92 -19.14 -11.60
C VAL A 358 3.16 -17.89 -11.99
N LEU A 359 1.84 -17.97 -11.85
CA LEU A 359 0.91 -16.89 -12.06
C LEU A 359 0.12 -16.66 -10.78
N GLN A 360 0.09 -15.41 -10.34
CA GLN A 360 -0.80 -14.90 -9.30
C GLN A 360 -1.87 -14.05 -9.98
N LEU A 361 -3.12 -14.21 -9.58
CA LEU A 361 -4.23 -13.42 -10.09
C LEU A 361 -4.79 -12.60 -8.94
N GLU A 362 -4.82 -11.29 -9.12
CA GLU A 362 -5.23 -10.37 -8.07
C GLU A 362 -6.26 -9.37 -8.57
N THR A 363 -6.84 -8.63 -7.63
CA THR A 363 -7.71 -7.50 -7.94
C THR A 363 -7.36 -6.30 -7.06
N ALA A 364 -7.69 -5.11 -7.53
CA ALA A 364 -7.49 -3.87 -6.77
C ALA A 364 -8.83 -3.38 -6.17
N ALA A 365 -8.82 -3.00 -4.89
CA ALA A 365 -10.00 -2.47 -4.19
C ALA A 365 -10.60 -1.24 -4.90
N GLY A 366 -9.76 -0.34 -5.39
CA GLY A 366 -10.21 0.86 -6.12
C GLY A 366 -10.93 0.55 -7.43
N ALA A 367 -10.67 -0.60 -8.06
CA ALA A 367 -11.37 -1.03 -9.28
C ALA A 367 -12.85 -1.35 -9.03
N ALA A 368 -13.23 -1.59 -7.76
CA ALA A 368 -14.61 -1.85 -7.41
C ALA A 368 -15.53 -0.62 -7.57
N ILE A 369 -14.97 0.60 -7.68
CA ILE A 369 -15.72 1.87 -7.72
C ILE A 369 -16.87 1.86 -8.74
N ARG A 370 -16.67 1.23 -9.91
CA ARG A 370 -17.65 1.18 -11.01
C ARG A 370 -18.93 0.40 -10.70
N PHE A 371 -18.89 -0.44 -9.66
CA PHE A 371 -20.03 -1.25 -9.21
C PHE A 371 -20.87 -0.56 -8.14
N PHE A 372 -20.39 0.55 -7.57
CA PHE A 372 -21.13 1.31 -6.58
C PHE A 372 -21.98 2.39 -7.25
N ASP A 373 -23.24 2.47 -6.85
CA ASP A 373 -24.15 3.51 -7.31
C ASP A 373 -23.73 4.87 -6.73
N ASN A 374 -23.78 5.92 -7.55
CA ASN A 374 -23.40 7.29 -7.17
C ASN A 374 -21.96 7.42 -6.62
N ALA A 375 -21.03 6.56 -7.06
CA ALA A 375 -19.63 6.65 -6.68
C ALA A 375 -18.98 7.91 -7.27
N ILE A 376 -18.12 8.55 -6.46
CA ILE A 376 -17.38 9.76 -6.84
C ILE A 376 -15.89 9.62 -6.50
N GLY A 377 -15.06 10.44 -7.13
CA GLY A 377 -13.72 10.77 -6.66
C GLY A 377 -13.72 12.05 -5.83
N ILE A 378 -12.75 12.21 -4.95
CA ILE A 378 -12.46 13.51 -4.31
C ILE A 378 -11.00 13.85 -4.53
N ASN A 379 -10.73 14.99 -5.15
CA ASN A 379 -9.37 15.48 -5.37
C ASN A 379 -8.84 16.16 -4.11
N VAL A 380 -8.11 15.40 -3.29
CA VAL A 380 -7.57 15.81 -1.99
C VAL A 380 -6.16 16.40 -2.11
N PRO A 381 -5.73 17.24 -1.16
CA PRO A 381 -4.35 17.67 -1.09
C PRO A 381 -3.39 16.49 -0.84
N ARG A 382 -2.15 16.61 -1.34
CA ARG A 382 -1.11 15.58 -1.20
C ARG A 382 -0.73 15.28 0.26
N SER A 383 -1.06 16.16 1.20
CA SER A 383 -0.92 15.89 2.65
C SER A 383 -1.66 14.63 3.10
N ARG A 384 -2.67 14.17 2.35
CA ARG A 384 -3.41 12.92 2.60
C ARG A 384 -2.80 11.68 1.93
N PHE A 385 -1.73 11.86 1.18
CA PHE A 385 -0.99 10.82 0.47
C PHE A 385 0.49 10.91 0.81
N LEU A 386 0.84 10.31 1.95
CA LEU A 386 2.20 10.19 2.46
C LEU A 386 2.55 8.71 2.68
N PRO A 387 2.63 7.91 1.60
CA PRO A 387 3.06 6.52 1.68
C PRO A 387 4.57 6.42 1.92
N VAL A 388 5.00 5.31 2.52
CA VAL A 388 6.42 4.95 2.64
C VAL A 388 6.66 3.65 1.89
N LYS A 389 7.34 3.71 0.75
CA LYS A 389 7.62 2.53 -0.10
C LYS A 389 9.09 2.15 -0.11
N ALA A 390 9.97 3.10 0.16
CA ALA A 390 11.40 2.88 0.28
C ALA A 390 11.99 3.62 1.49
N THR A 391 13.23 3.30 1.84
CA THR A 391 13.96 3.97 2.92
C THR A 391 14.23 5.45 2.63
N SER A 392 14.20 5.87 1.36
CA SER A 392 14.18 7.29 0.97
C SER A 392 12.91 8.01 1.48
N ASP A 393 11.75 7.35 1.40
CA ASP A 393 10.50 7.89 1.94
C ASP A 393 10.51 7.88 3.47
N LEU A 394 11.12 6.85 4.05
CA LEU A 394 11.33 6.77 5.49
C LEU A 394 12.13 8.00 5.95
N LEU A 395 13.29 8.28 5.33
CA LEU A 395 14.11 9.45 5.64
C LEU A 395 13.30 10.77 5.62
N LEU A 396 12.40 10.94 4.64
CA LEU A 396 11.51 12.10 4.60
C LEU A 396 10.66 12.20 5.87
N VAL A 397 9.94 11.15 6.24
CA VAL A 397 8.97 11.18 7.36
C VAL A 397 9.61 11.15 8.75
N GLN A 398 10.82 10.59 8.89
CA GLN A 398 11.58 10.64 10.14
C GLN A 398 12.21 12.01 10.39
N SER A 399 12.44 12.80 9.34
CA SER A 399 13.14 14.09 9.43
C SER A 399 12.32 15.24 10.03
N ASP A 400 12.99 16.38 10.15
CA ASP A 400 12.43 17.68 10.53
C ASP A 400 11.54 18.33 9.45
N LEU A 401 11.38 17.73 8.27
CA LEU A 401 10.35 18.13 7.29
C LEU A 401 8.93 17.97 7.83
N TYR A 402 8.77 17.08 8.81
CA TYR A 402 7.52 16.84 9.48
C TYR A 402 7.66 17.08 10.98
N THR A 403 6.52 17.29 11.63
CA THR A 403 6.36 17.27 13.08
C THR A 403 5.37 16.17 13.44
N LEU A 404 5.41 15.73 14.70
CA LEU A 404 4.52 14.68 15.20
C LEU A 404 3.77 15.22 16.43
N SER A 405 2.44 15.26 16.34
CA SER A 405 1.54 15.61 17.45
C SER A 405 0.37 14.64 17.44
N ASP A 406 0.03 14.03 18.57
CA ASP A 406 -1.14 13.16 18.73
C ASP A 406 -1.26 12.05 17.66
N GLY A 407 -0.11 11.50 17.24
CA GLY A 407 -0.03 10.47 16.20
C GLY A 407 -0.09 11.00 14.76
N PHE A 408 -0.32 12.31 14.56
CA PHE A 408 -0.39 12.95 13.25
C PHE A 408 0.99 13.42 12.78
N VAL A 409 1.46 12.87 11.66
CA VAL A 409 2.66 13.34 10.96
C VAL A 409 2.26 14.51 10.06
N THR A 410 2.61 15.72 10.49
CA THR A 410 2.18 16.97 9.83
C THR A 410 3.37 17.72 9.25
N ARG A 411 3.16 18.42 8.13
CA ARG A 411 4.20 19.22 7.49
C ARG A 411 4.73 20.26 8.47
N ASN A 412 6.05 20.34 8.62
CA ASN A 412 6.67 21.37 9.45
C ASN A 412 6.47 22.75 8.78
N LEU A 413 5.91 23.71 9.51
CA LEU A 413 5.66 25.07 9.00
C LEU A 413 6.95 25.85 8.72
N ALA A 414 8.08 25.45 9.29
CA ALA A 414 9.39 26.04 8.97
C ALA A 414 9.88 25.65 7.56
N ARG A 415 9.27 24.65 6.92
CA ARG A 415 9.56 24.30 5.52
C ARG A 415 8.81 25.27 4.60
N THR A 416 9.56 26.17 3.95
CA THR A 416 9.01 27.18 3.04
C THR A 416 8.58 26.62 1.68
N ASN A 417 9.28 25.59 1.18
CA ASN A 417 8.90 24.92 -0.07
C ASN A 417 7.82 23.85 0.20
N PRO A 418 6.60 23.97 -0.39
CA PRO A 418 5.54 23.01 -0.19
C PRO A 418 5.88 21.59 -0.67
N GLU A 419 6.83 21.44 -1.61
CA GLU A 419 7.26 20.16 -2.13
C GLU A 419 8.31 19.46 -1.25
N ASN A 420 8.25 18.13 -1.22
CA ASN A 420 9.31 17.30 -0.63
C ASN A 420 10.58 17.39 -1.48
N PRO A 421 11.78 17.34 -0.85
CA PRO A 421 13.00 17.12 -1.61
C PRO A 421 12.99 15.75 -2.30
N SER A 422 13.66 15.67 -3.46
CA SER A 422 13.92 14.38 -4.10
C SER A 422 15.04 13.65 -3.36
N ILE A 423 14.82 12.41 -2.94
CA ILE A 423 15.82 11.60 -2.23
C ILE A 423 16.05 10.30 -3.00
N GLU A 424 17.28 10.10 -3.45
CA GLU A 424 17.77 8.86 -4.06
C GLU A 424 18.86 8.27 -3.18
N LEU A 425 18.57 7.14 -2.54
CA LEU A 425 19.56 6.38 -1.76
C LEU A 425 19.97 5.13 -2.53
N GLY A 426 21.28 4.85 -2.52
CA GLY A 426 21.86 3.68 -3.16
C GLY A 426 21.39 2.35 -2.57
N PRO A 427 21.71 1.22 -3.22
CA PRO A 427 21.31 -0.11 -2.78
C PRO A 427 21.76 -0.44 -1.35
N GLU A 428 22.83 0.18 -0.87
CA GLU A 428 23.36 0.03 0.49
C GLU A 428 22.40 0.53 1.58
N PHE A 429 21.41 1.37 1.22
CA PHE A 429 20.38 1.88 2.11
C PHE A 429 19.03 1.18 1.89
N LYS A 430 18.94 0.20 0.98
CA LYS A 430 17.65 -0.38 0.59
C LYS A 430 16.95 -1.10 1.76
N LYS A 431 17.71 -1.78 2.61
CA LYS A 431 17.15 -2.47 3.78
C LYS A 431 17.07 -1.52 4.96
N VAL A 432 15.99 -1.61 5.76
CA VAL A 432 15.77 -0.75 6.93
C VAL A 432 16.92 -0.86 7.94
N ALA A 433 17.41 -2.07 8.22
CA ALA A 433 18.53 -2.26 9.15
C ALA A 433 19.80 -1.52 8.68
N ASP A 434 20.14 -1.65 7.40
CA ASP A 434 21.30 -0.98 6.82
C ASP A 434 21.11 0.54 6.81
N PHE A 435 19.93 1.01 6.39
CA PHE A 435 19.54 2.43 6.45
C PHE A 435 19.71 3.02 7.86
N LEU A 436 19.14 2.37 8.88
CA LEU A 436 19.22 2.84 10.26
C LEU A 436 20.67 2.85 10.77
N SER A 437 21.46 1.81 10.46
CA SER A 437 22.86 1.74 10.89
C SER A 437 23.74 2.82 10.26
N ARG A 438 23.40 3.27 9.04
CA ARG A 438 24.15 4.28 8.29
C ARG A 438 23.85 5.71 8.70
N PHE A 439 22.77 5.96 9.44
CA PHE A 439 22.45 7.26 10.01
C PHE A 439 22.51 7.21 11.54
N LYS A 440 23.60 7.70 12.13
CA LYS A 440 23.74 7.76 13.59
C LYS A 440 22.61 8.59 14.24
N THR A 441 22.17 9.64 13.56
CA THR A 441 20.87 10.31 13.76
C THR A 441 20.31 10.73 12.42
N ILE A 442 18.99 10.87 12.30
CA ILE A 442 18.38 11.42 11.09
C ILE A 442 18.84 12.87 10.88
N PRO A 443 19.36 13.23 9.69
CA PRO A 443 19.85 14.57 9.42
C PRO A 443 18.70 15.59 9.33
N SER A 444 19.01 16.85 9.65
CA SER A 444 18.16 17.99 9.33
C SER A 444 18.13 18.17 7.81
N ILE A 445 16.93 18.11 7.21
CA ILE A 445 16.73 18.27 5.76
C ILE A 445 15.64 19.29 5.42
N ILE A 446 15.25 20.13 6.38
CA ILE A 446 14.22 21.16 6.18
C ILE A 446 14.53 22.16 5.06
N GLU A 447 15.79 22.41 4.76
CA GLU A 447 16.27 23.29 3.67
C GLU A 447 16.80 22.51 2.45
N LEU A 448 16.54 21.19 2.36
CA LEU A 448 17.00 20.34 1.26
C LEU A 448 16.10 20.50 0.01
N ASP A 449 16.72 20.51 -1.17
CA ASP A 449 16.03 20.40 -2.47
C ASP A 449 16.17 18.99 -3.06
N SER A 450 17.37 18.42 -3.00
CA SER A 450 17.61 17.05 -3.46
C SER A 450 18.81 16.41 -2.77
N LEU A 451 18.71 15.12 -2.46
CA LEU A 451 19.79 14.29 -1.96
C LEU A 451 19.98 13.07 -2.86
N LYS A 452 21.21 12.82 -3.31
CA LYS A 452 21.60 11.58 -3.98
C LYS A 452 22.80 10.97 -3.28
N VAL A 453 22.67 9.73 -2.81
CA VAL A 453 23.74 9.00 -2.11
C VAL A 453 24.01 7.69 -2.83
N THR A 454 25.27 7.43 -3.21
CA THR A 454 25.69 6.19 -3.87
C THR A 454 26.95 5.62 -3.23
N GLY A 455 26.99 4.30 -3.03
CA GLY A 455 28.15 3.60 -2.46
C GLY A 455 28.15 3.56 -0.94
N ASP A 456 29.29 3.14 -0.36
CA ASP A 456 29.43 2.92 1.08
C ASP A 456 29.58 4.23 1.88
N VAL A 457 28.44 4.87 2.13
CA VAL A 457 28.34 6.16 2.84
C VAL A 457 27.70 6.00 4.21
N TRP A 458 28.25 6.70 5.20
CA TRP A 458 27.82 6.71 6.59
C TRP A 458 27.68 8.14 7.09
N PHE A 459 26.67 8.42 7.91
CA PHE A 459 26.36 9.74 8.44
C PHE A 459 26.48 9.78 9.96
N GLY A 460 27.25 10.74 10.45
CA GLY A 460 27.37 11.07 11.87
C GLY A 460 26.09 11.67 12.46
N ALA A 461 26.16 12.00 13.74
CA ALA A 461 25.07 12.61 14.49
C ALA A 461 24.97 14.11 14.19
N GLY A 462 23.75 14.66 14.14
CA GLY A 462 23.53 16.11 13.99
C GLY A 462 23.93 16.69 12.62
N VAL A 463 23.98 15.86 11.57
CA VAL A 463 24.25 16.33 10.20
C VAL A 463 23.10 17.19 9.67
N THR A 464 23.41 18.25 8.92
CA THR A 464 22.45 19.12 8.24
C THR A 464 22.71 19.16 6.74
N LEU A 465 21.68 18.93 5.92
CA LEU A 465 21.76 18.94 4.47
C LEU A 465 20.88 20.05 3.88
N LYS A 466 21.44 20.87 2.98
CA LYS A 466 20.77 22.04 2.40
C LYS A 466 20.96 22.11 0.88
N GLY A 467 19.94 22.59 0.17
CA GLY A 467 19.97 22.72 -1.29
C GLY A 467 20.14 21.38 -2.00
N LYS A 468 21.02 21.31 -3.01
CA LYS A 468 21.29 20.08 -3.77
C LYS A 468 22.57 19.41 -3.28
N VAL A 469 22.45 18.18 -2.77
CA VAL A 469 23.58 17.41 -2.23
C VAL A 469 23.72 16.09 -2.97
N THR A 470 24.94 15.80 -3.44
CA THR A 470 25.30 14.48 -4.00
C THR A 470 26.50 13.92 -3.24
N ILE A 471 26.42 12.68 -2.78
CA ILE A 471 27.51 11.98 -2.09
C ILE A 471 27.75 10.66 -2.81
N THR A 472 28.95 10.47 -3.35
CA THR A 472 29.32 9.28 -4.10
C THR A 472 30.61 8.71 -3.56
N ALA A 473 30.52 7.54 -2.91
CA ALA A 473 31.67 6.74 -2.57
C ALA A 473 32.02 5.85 -3.77
N LYS A 474 33.29 5.86 -4.21
CA LYS A 474 33.75 4.99 -5.29
C LYS A 474 33.82 3.53 -4.83
N PRO A 475 33.82 2.56 -5.75
CA PRO A 475 33.98 1.15 -5.39
C PRO A 475 35.22 0.93 -4.50
N GLY A 476 35.02 0.32 -3.33
CA GLY A 476 36.08 0.06 -2.36
C GLY A 476 36.44 1.24 -1.43
N GLU A 477 35.83 2.41 -1.62
CA GLU A 477 35.96 3.54 -0.71
C GLU A 477 34.79 3.60 0.27
N LYS A 478 35.07 3.99 1.52
CA LYS A 478 34.08 4.28 2.55
C LYS A 478 34.11 5.79 2.83
N LEU A 479 32.94 6.44 2.80
CA LEU A 479 32.80 7.84 3.19
C LEU A 479 32.03 7.95 4.51
N GLU A 480 32.65 8.60 5.49
CA GLU A 480 32.02 8.89 6.78
C GLU A 480 31.83 10.40 6.92
N ILE A 481 30.59 10.86 6.89
CA ILE A 481 30.24 12.26 7.13
C ILE A 481 30.31 12.52 8.64
N PRO A 482 31.17 13.45 9.11
CA PRO A 482 31.38 13.69 10.54
C PRO A 482 30.13 14.17 11.29
N ASP A 483 30.17 14.00 12.61
CA ASP A 483 29.16 14.56 13.52
C ASP A 483 29.09 16.10 13.36
N GLY A 484 27.88 16.65 13.28
CA GLY A 484 27.62 18.09 13.18
C GLY A 484 27.88 18.72 11.81
N SER A 485 28.27 17.94 10.79
CA SER A 485 28.56 18.48 9.46
C SER A 485 27.36 19.18 8.82
N VAL A 486 27.61 20.33 8.20
CA VAL A 486 26.62 21.07 7.41
C VAL A 486 27.03 21.04 5.94
N ILE A 487 26.24 20.36 5.10
CA ILE A 487 26.51 20.20 3.67
C ILE A 487 25.45 20.97 2.89
N ALA A 488 25.87 22.05 2.22
CA ALA A 488 24.99 22.93 1.47
C ALA A 488 25.42 23.05 0.01
N GLY A 489 24.59 22.57 -0.93
CA GLY A 489 24.82 22.75 -2.37
C GLY A 489 26.12 22.12 -2.90
N LYS A 490 26.55 20.98 -2.32
CA LYS A 490 27.88 20.39 -2.55
C LYS A 490 27.80 18.97 -3.12
N ASN A 491 28.77 18.61 -3.94
CA ASN A 491 29.04 17.24 -4.36
C ASN A 491 30.28 16.70 -3.62
N ILE A 492 30.15 15.55 -2.96
CA ILE A 492 31.22 14.86 -2.24
C ILE A 492 31.53 13.56 -3.00
N ASN A 493 32.74 13.43 -3.55
CA ASN A 493 33.17 12.28 -4.36
C ASN A 493 34.37 11.52 -3.77
N GLY A 494 34.79 11.90 -2.56
CA GLY A 494 35.92 11.31 -1.86
C GLY A 494 36.15 11.96 -0.49
N PRO A 495 37.04 11.41 0.35
CA PRO A 495 37.30 11.95 1.70
C PRO A 495 37.81 13.39 1.73
N GLY A 496 38.52 13.83 0.68
CA GLY A 496 39.00 15.22 0.58
C GLY A 496 37.90 16.26 0.34
N ASP A 497 36.69 15.81 -0.02
CA ASP A 497 35.54 16.69 -0.23
C ASP A 497 34.66 16.81 1.03
N ILE A 498 34.99 16.12 2.13
CA ILE A 498 34.18 16.08 3.36
C ILE A 498 34.42 17.34 4.21
#